data_AF-A0A836T1F3-F1
#
_entry.id   AF-A0A836T1F3-F1
#
_cell.length_a   1.000
_cell.length_b   1.000
_cell.length_c   1.000
_cell.angle_alpha   90.00
_cell.angle_beta   90.00
_cell.angle_gamma   90.00
#
_symmetry.space_group_name_H-M   'P 1'
#
loop_
_entity.id
_entity.type
_entity.pdbx_description
1 polymer ?
#
loop_
_entity_poly.entity_id
_entity_poly.type
_entity_poly.pdbx_seq_one_letter_code
_entity_poly.pdbx_strand_id
1 'polypeptide(L)'
;LPDLMMKKDKTGIKNVLEQISTIEEEVENLRRKITREVADVGGLIMNRENLLNTAYTMDEIAGYITGISFKLSNVKVTTLKSSKLDKDITKLIELVVDEVYKLNEIIRSLNTNTANAIELAQETQTIEREIDIKYRQATIKLLTEVTNMKEVMLIKDVIEGIEEMADKCQKVSDSFILLALSL
;
A
#
# COMPACT_ATOMS: atom_id res chain seq x y z
N LEU A 1 -10.15 -4.89 -7.64
CA LEU A 1 -9.47 -5.60 -8.76
C LEU A 1 -9.66 -7.13 -8.74
N PRO A 2 -9.44 -7.84 -7.60
CA PRO A 2 -9.54 -9.31 -7.56
C PRO A 2 -10.88 -9.87 -8.08
N ASP A 3 -12.01 -9.25 -7.73
CA ASP A 3 -13.33 -9.67 -8.20
C ASP A 3 -13.51 -9.58 -9.72
N LEU A 4 -12.99 -8.51 -10.34
CA LEU A 4 -13.06 -8.30 -11.79
C LEU A 4 -12.24 -9.36 -12.53
N MET A 5 -11.08 -9.72 -11.97
CA MET A 5 -10.28 -10.84 -12.46
C MET A 5 -11.02 -12.17 -12.36
N MET A 6 -11.67 -12.44 -11.22
CA MET A 6 -12.42 -13.69 -11.04
C MET A 6 -13.61 -13.81 -12.01
N LYS A 7 -14.21 -12.68 -12.40
CA LYS A 7 -15.25 -12.55 -13.43
C LYS A 7 -14.71 -12.50 -14.86
N LYS A 8 -13.38 -12.45 -15.04
CA LYS A 8 -12.69 -12.30 -16.34
C LYS A 8 -13.14 -11.06 -17.13
N ASP A 9 -13.53 -10.00 -16.42
CA ASP A 9 -13.98 -8.75 -17.03
C ASP A 9 -12.79 -7.90 -17.49
N LYS A 10 -12.36 -8.13 -18.73
CA LYS A 10 -11.19 -7.44 -19.31
C LYS A 10 -11.38 -5.92 -19.39
N THR A 11 -12.59 -5.46 -19.70
CA THR A 11 -12.88 -4.03 -19.81
C THR A 11 -12.86 -3.38 -18.44
N GLY A 12 -13.49 -4.01 -17.45
CA GLY A 12 -13.46 -3.54 -16.05
C GLY A 12 -12.04 -3.49 -15.49
N ILE A 13 -11.22 -4.52 -15.74
CA ILE A 13 -9.80 -4.53 -15.34
C ILE A 13 -9.05 -3.36 -15.95
N LYS A 14 -9.19 -3.14 -17.27
CA LYS A 14 -8.51 -2.03 -17.96
C LYS A 14 -8.90 -0.67 -17.37
N ASN A 15 -10.20 -0.44 -17.17
CA ASN A 15 -10.70 0.82 -16.60
C ASN A 15 -10.16 1.06 -15.18
N VAL A 16 -10.09 0.02 -14.33
CA VAL A 16 -9.53 0.14 -12.98
C VAL A 16 -8.03 0.44 -13.03
N LEU A 17 -7.27 -0.18 -13.94
CA LEU A 17 -5.84 0.11 -14.08
C LEU A 17 -5.59 1.55 -14.55
N GLU A 18 -6.41 2.06 -15.48
CA GLU A 18 -6.36 3.46 -15.89
C GLU A 18 -6.67 4.40 -14.73
N GLN A 19 -7.70 4.11 -13.94
CA GLN A 19 -8.03 4.88 -12.73
C GLN A 19 -6.89 4.90 -11.71
N ILE A 20 -6.26 3.75 -11.45
CA ILE A 20 -5.13 3.64 -10.53
C ILE A 20 -3.96 4.49 -11.03
N SER A 21 -3.65 4.43 -12.32
CA SER A 21 -2.59 5.25 -12.92
C SER A 21 -2.87 6.75 -12.84
N THR A 22 -4.13 7.18 -13.02
CA THR A 22 -4.52 8.58 -12.82
C THR A 22 -4.36 9.02 -11.36
N ILE A 23 -4.75 8.17 -10.41
CA ILE A 23 -4.59 8.47 -8.98
C ILE A 23 -3.12 8.58 -8.60
N GLU A 24 -2.25 7.71 -9.11
CA GLU A 24 -0.79 7.81 -8.90
C GLU A 24 -0.24 9.15 -9.39
N GLU A 25 -0.64 9.61 -10.58
CA GLU A 25 -0.24 10.91 -11.11
C GLU A 25 -0.75 12.07 -10.23
N GLU A 26 -1.97 11.98 -9.69
CA GLU A 26 -2.50 12.95 -8.74
C GLU A 26 -1.69 12.99 -7.44
N VAL A 27 -1.32 11.83 -6.89
CA VAL A 27 -0.47 11.72 -5.69
C VAL A 27 0.91 12.33 -5.95
N GLU A 28 1.51 12.04 -7.10
CA GLU A 28 2.81 12.62 -7.47
C GLU A 28 2.74 14.15 -7.55
N ASN A 29 1.65 14.68 -8.11
CA ASN A 29 1.40 16.12 -8.22
C ASN A 29 1.20 16.77 -6.85
N LEU A 30 0.47 16.12 -5.93
CA LEU A 30 0.32 16.58 -4.55
C LEU A 30 1.67 16.61 -3.81
N ARG A 31 2.49 15.58 -3.96
CA ARG A 31 3.85 15.54 -3.42
C ARG A 31 4.69 16.71 -3.95
N ARG A 32 4.68 16.95 -5.26
CA ARG A 32 5.40 18.09 -5.89
C ARG A 32 4.90 19.43 -5.35
N LYS A 33 3.60 19.57 -5.11
CA LYS A 33 3.01 20.77 -4.50
C LYS A 33 3.51 20.98 -3.08
N ILE A 34 3.52 19.94 -2.24
CA ILE A 34 4.08 19.99 -0.89
C ILE A 34 5.54 20.44 -0.93
N THR A 35 6.35 19.89 -1.84
CA THR A 35 7.77 20.29 -1.96
C THR A 35 7.94 21.76 -2.29
N ARG A 36 7.10 22.32 -3.17
CA ARG A 36 7.15 23.75 -3.53
C ARG A 36 6.74 24.64 -2.35
N GLU A 37 5.65 24.31 -1.68
CA GLU A 37 5.19 25.06 -0.50
C GLU A 37 6.25 25.05 0.61
N VAL A 38 6.91 23.91 0.83
CA VAL A 38 8.02 23.82 1.80
C VAL A 38 9.23 24.67 1.38
N ALA A 39 9.55 24.73 0.09
CA ALA A 39 10.63 25.58 -0.42
C ALA A 39 10.31 27.07 -0.29
N ASP A 40 9.07 27.47 -0.57
CA ASP A 40 8.62 28.86 -0.55
C ASP A 40 8.55 29.43 0.87
N VAL A 41 8.10 28.63 1.84
CA VAL A 41 7.98 29.03 3.26
C VAL A 41 9.34 28.95 3.98
N GLY A 42 10.32 28.24 3.41
CA GLY A 42 11.71 28.23 3.87
C GLY A 42 11.88 27.61 5.27
N GLY A 43 12.64 28.28 6.14
CA GLY A 43 12.98 27.78 7.49
C GLY A 43 11.86 27.84 8.53
N LEU A 44 10.68 28.35 8.18
CA LEU A 44 9.56 28.53 9.11
C LEU A 44 8.77 27.23 9.36
N ILE A 45 8.91 26.22 8.49
CA ILE A 45 8.27 24.91 8.69
C ILE A 45 9.13 24.09 9.65
N MET A 46 8.61 23.84 10.85
CA MET A 46 9.21 22.88 11.77
C MET A 46 9.17 21.47 11.17
N ASN A 47 10.27 20.74 11.36
CA ASN A 47 10.43 19.36 10.91
C ASN A 47 10.18 19.13 9.39
N ARG A 48 10.58 20.09 8.55
CA ARG A 48 10.45 20.03 7.08
C ARG A 48 10.98 18.74 6.44
N GLU A 49 12.05 18.17 7.01
CA GLU A 49 12.66 16.95 6.51
C GLU A 49 11.71 15.76 6.70
N ASN A 50 11.15 15.60 7.91
CA ASN A 50 10.17 14.54 8.17
C ASN A 50 8.90 14.73 7.34
N LEU A 51 8.41 15.97 7.19
CA LEU A 51 7.24 16.25 6.33
C LEU A 51 7.49 15.82 4.87
N LEU A 52 8.64 16.20 4.31
CA LEU A 52 9.01 15.82 2.95
C LEU A 52 9.18 14.30 2.83
N ASN A 53 9.92 13.67 3.74
CA ASN A 53 10.12 12.22 3.75
C ASN A 53 8.79 11.46 3.84
N THR A 54 7.83 11.96 4.64
CA THR A 54 6.48 11.41 4.73
C THR A 54 5.76 11.49 3.38
N ALA A 55 5.78 12.65 2.74
CA ALA A 55 5.15 12.85 1.43
C ALA A 55 5.78 11.98 0.33
N TYR A 56 7.11 11.81 0.33
CA TYR A 56 7.80 10.89 -0.59
C TYR A 56 7.42 9.43 -0.33
N THR A 57 7.32 9.02 0.95
CA THR A 57 6.95 7.64 1.29
C THR A 57 5.48 7.35 0.93
N MET A 58 4.57 8.31 1.09
CA MET A 58 3.18 8.18 0.65
C MET A 58 3.05 8.03 -0.88
N ASP A 59 3.92 8.70 -1.63
CA ASP A 59 3.99 8.56 -3.09
C ASP A 59 4.51 7.17 -3.51
N GLU A 60 5.48 6.61 -2.78
CA GLU A 60 5.91 5.22 -2.99
C GLU A 60 4.76 4.23 -2.80
N ILE A 61 3.89 4.42 -1.80
CA ILE A 61 2.69 3.59 -1.59
C ILE A 61 1.81 3.59 -2.84
N ALA A 62 1.59 4.75 -3.47
CA ALA A 62 0.82 4.83 -4.72
C ALA A 62 1.49 4.06 -5.87
N GLY A 63 2.81 4.17 -6.00
CA GLY A 63 3.60 3.39 -6.97
C GLY A 63 3.47 1.87 -6.75
N TYR A 64 3.48 1.41 -5.49
CA TYR A 64 3.22 0.01 -5.17
C TYR A 64 1.82 -0.42 -5.60
N ILE A 65 0.78 0.37 -5.34
CA ILE A 65 -0.60 0.07 -5.76
C ILE A 65 -0.67 -0.15 -7.28
N THR A 66 -0.06 0.73 -8.08
CA THR A 66 0.00 0.58 -9.54
C THR A 66 0.76 -0.68 -9.94
N GLY A 67 1.96 -0.89 -9.39
CA GLY A 67 2.82 -2.03 -9.71
C GLY A 67 2.15 -3.38 -9.38
N ILE A 68 1.57 -3.49 -8.19
CA ILE A 68 0.83 -4.68 -7.73
C ILE A 68 -0.37 -4.92 -8.65
N SER A 69 -1.16 -3.89 -8.94
CA SER A 69 -2.36 -4.00 -9.76
C SER A 69 -2.04 -4.45 -11.18
N PHE A 70 -0.99 -3.89 -11.78
CA PHE A 70 -0.53 -4.29 -13.10
C PHE A 70 -0.06 -5.76 -13.12
N LYS A 71 0.83 -6.15 -12.21
CA LYS A 71 1.33 -7.54 -12.13
C LYS A 71 0.19 -8.52 -11.90
N LEU A 72 -0.69 -8.22 -10.95
CA LEU A 72 -1.85 -9.04 -10.62
C LEU A 72 -2.75 -9.22 -11.83
N SER A 73 -3.04 -8.16 -12.59
CA SER A 73 -3.88 -8.24 -13.81
C SER A 73 -3.33 -9.17 -14.90
N ASN A 74 -2.02 -9.44 -14.89
CA ASN A 74 -1.34 -10.32 -15.83
C ASN A 74 -1.24 -11.78 -15.34
N VAL A 75 -1.64 -12.07 -14.11
CA VAL A 75 -1.68 -13.45 -13.58
C VAL A 75 -2.87 -14.22 -14.17
N LYS A 76 -2.68 -15.49 -14.52
CA LYS A 76 -3.80 -16.32 -14.98
C LYS A 76 -4.72 -16.66 -13.82
N VAL A 77 -5.99 -16.31 -13.99
CA VAL A 77 -7.07 -16.65 -13.05
C VAL A 77 -7.15 -18.16 -12.77
N THR A 78 -6.84 -19.00 -13.76
CA THR A 78 -6.80 -20.45 -13.58
C THR A 78 -5.74 -20.88 -12.57
N THR A 79 -4.57 -20.25 -12.59
CA THR A 79 -3.48 -20.53 -11.65
C THR A 79 -3.90 -20.16 -10.23
N LEU A 80 -4.45 -18.96 -10.05
CA LEU A 80 -4.91 -18.47 -8.74
C LEU A 80 -5.97 -19.38 -8.11
N LYS A 81 -6.94 -19.84 -8.93
CA LYS A 81 -8.00 -20.75 -8.46
C LYS A 81 -7.50 -22.15 -8.16
N SER A 82 -6.61 -22.71 -8.98
CA SER A 82 -6.10 -24.07 -8.76
C SER A 82 -5.22 -24.16 -7.52
N SER A 83 -4.42 -23.13 -7.24
CA SER A 83 -3.59 -23.05 -6.04
C SER A 83 -4.32 -22.50 -4.81
N LYS A 84 -5.58 -22.06 -4.96
CA LYS A 84 -6.37 -21.38 -3.91
C LYS A 84 -5.65 -20.14 -3.34
N LEU A 85 -4.81 -19.48 -4.12
CA LEU A 85 -4.11 -18.24 -3.74
C LEU A 85 -4.97 -16.99 -3.95
N ASP A 86 -6.08 -17.12 -4.69
CA ASP A 86 -7.06 -16.05 -4.87
C ASP A 86 -7.54 -15.46 -3.54
N LYS A 87 -7.83 -16.33 -2.56
CA LYS A 87 -8.27 -15.90 -1.22
C LYS A 87 -7.15 -15.27 -0.41
N ASP A 88 -5.95 -15.83 -0.48
CA ASP A 88 -4.81 -15.33 0.30
C ASP A 88 -4.39 -13.94 -0.18
N ILE A 89 -4.30 -13.74 -1.49
CA ILE A 89 -3.98 -12.44 -2.10
C ILE A 89 -5.11 -11.43 -1.83
N THR A 90 -6.37 -11.84 -1.94
CA THR A 90 -7.51 -10.95 -1.60
C THR A 90 -7.43 -10.51 -0.16
N LYS A 91 -7.12 -11.41 0.78
CA LYS A 91 -6.99 -11.06 2.19
C LYS A 91 -5.79 -10.14 2.46
N LEU A 92 -4.66 -10.35 1.79
CA LEU A 92 -3.50 -9.45 1.86
C LEU A 92 -3.85 -8.04 1.36
N ILE A 93 -4.60 -7.95 0.25
CA ILE A 93 -5.06 -6.66 -0.29
C ILE A 93 -6.04 -5.98 0.67
N GLU A 94 -6.97 -6.72 1.29
CA GLU A 94 -7.87 -6.15 2.30
C GLU A 94 -7.11 -5.54 3.47
N LEU A 95 -6.11 -6.25 4.02
CA LEU A 95 -5.33 -5.76 5.15
C LEU A 95 -4.52 -4.51 4.81
N VAL A 96 -3.85 -4.46 3.66
CA VAL A 96 -3.08 -3.26 3.29
C VAL A 96 -3.99 -2.06 2.98
N VAL A 97 -5.21 -2.32 2.48
CA VAL A 97 -6.23 -1.27 2.34
C VAL A 97 -6.67 -0.75 3.71
N ASP A 98 -6.84 -1.64 4.70
CA ASP A 98 -7.15 -1.25 6.08
C ASP A 98 -6.03 -0.38 6.68
N GLU A 99 -4.76 -0.68 6.43
CA GLU A 99 -3.64 0.18 6.84
C GLU A 99 -3.71 1.57 6.22
N VAL A 100 -3.95 1.66 4.91
CA VAL A 100 -4.08 2.96 4.23
C VAL A 100 -5.24 3.78 4.81
N TYR A 101 -6.36 3.12 5.16
CA TYR A 101 -7.45 3.79 5.87
C TYR A 101 -7.02 4.30 7.24
N LYS A 102 -6.30 3.49 8.02
CA LYS A 102 -5.78 3.88 9.34
C LYS A 102 -4.82 5.07 9.24
N LEU A 103 -3.95 5.13 8.23
CA LEU A 103 -3.11 6.31 7.98
C LEU A 103 -3.93 7.58 7.80
N ASN A 104 -5.04 7.51 7.07
CA ASN A 104 -5.97 8.63 6.91
C ASN A 104 -6.68 9.00 8.23
N GLU A 105 -6.94 8.05 9.12
CA GLU A 105 -7.47 8.33 10.47
C GLU A 105 -6.43 9.00 11.37
N ILE A 106 -5.16 8.56 11.30
CA ILE A 106 -4.04 9.12 12.06
C ILE A 106 -3.85 10.59 11.70
N ILE A 107 -3.67 10.91 10.41
CA ILE A 107 -3.43 12.29 9.96
C ILE A 107 -4.58 13.26 10.33
N ARG A 108 -5.84 12.78 10.35
CA ARG A 108 -7.00 13.56 10.81
C ARG A 108 -6.99 13.77 12.33
N SER A 109 -6.53 12.77 13.07
CA SER A 109 -6.44 12.81 14.54
C SER A 109 -5.26 13.65 15.03
N LEU A 110 -4.20 13.79 14.24
CA LEU A 110 -2.99 14.55 14.61
C LEU A 110 -3.29 15.97 15.11
N ASN A 111 -4.25 16.67 14.49
CA ASN A 111 -4.60 18.04 14.85
C ASN A 111 -5.56 18.15 16.05
N THR A 112 -6.21 17.05 16.45
CA THR A 112 -7.33 17.10 17.41
C THR A 112 -7.07 16.30 18.68
N ASN A 113 -6.39 15.15 18.58
CA ASN A 113 -6.08 14.27 19.70
C ASN A 113 -4.85 13.39 19.40
N THR A 114 -3.69 13.83 19.89
CA THR A 114 -2.42 13.09 19.75
C THR A 114 -2.46 11.70 20.38
N ALA A 115 -3.18 11.50 21.50
CA ALA A 115 -3.28 10.19 22.14
C ALA A 115 -4.03 9.19 21.24
N ASN A 116 -5.11 9.64 20.59
CA ASN A 116 -5.84 8.82 19.62
C ASN A 116 -4.98 8.50 18.38
N ALA A 117 -4.17 9.46 17.90
CA ALA A 117 -3.25 9.20 16.80
C ALA A 117 -2.22 8.11 17.15
N ILE A 118 -1.71 8.09 18.38
CA ILE A 118 -0.79 7.05 18.87
C ILE A 118 -1.47 5.67 18.94
N GLU A 119 -2.71 5.60 19.43
CA GLU A 119 -3.47 4.34 19.45
C GLU A 119 -3.69 3.79 18.05
N LEU A 120 -4.11 4.64 17.10
CA LEU A 120 -4.28 4.25 15.69
C LEU A 120 -2.97 3.77 15.05
N ALA A 121 -1.82 4.36 15.41
CA ALA A 121 -0.51 3.89 14.95
C ALA A 121 -0.12 2.51 15.54
N GLN A 122 -0.61 2.15 16.72
CA GLN A 122 -0.43 0.80 17.27
C GLN A 122 -1.32 -0.21 16.54
N GLU A 123 -2.51 0.21 16.10
CA GLU A 123 -3.38 -0.61 15.26
C GLU A 123 -2.73 -0.91 13.91
N THR A 124 -2.08 0.06 13.26
CA THR A 124 -1.33 -0.19 12.00
C THR A 124 -0.25 -1.23 12.22
N GLN A 125 0.50 -1.16 13.31
CA GLN A 125 1.53 -2.18 13.63
C GLN A 125 0.94 -3.57 13.85
N THR A 126 -0.30 -3.67 14.33
CA THR A 126 -0.98 -4.97 14.49
C THR A 126 -1.37 -5.56 13.15
N ILE A 127 -1.82 -4.71 12.21
CA ILE A 127 -2.16 -5.12 10.85
C ILE A 127 -0.90 -5.55 10.09
N GLU A 128 0.20 -4.79 10.20
CA GLU A 128 1.50 -5.12 9.58
C GLU A 128 1.95 -6.53 9.97
N ARG A 129 1.92 -6.87 11.27
CA ARG A 129 2.24 -8.22 11.74
C ARG A 129 1.33 -9.30 11.16
N GLU A 130 0.05 -9.00 10.93
CA GLU A 130 -0.87 -9.94 10.29
C GLU A 130 -0.51 -10.14 8.81
N ILE A 131 -0.20 -9.05 8.09
CA ILE A 131 0.27 -9.09 6.69
C ILE A 131 1.52 -9.93 6.60
N ASP A 132 2.49 -9.70 7.48
CA ASP A 132 3.79 -10.34 7.54
C ASP A 132 3.69 -11.87 7.75
N ILE A 133 2.76 -12.33 8.60
CA ILE A 133 2.42 -13.76 8.77
C ILE A 133 1.79 -14.32 7.49
N LYS A 134 0.80 -13.64 6.90
CA LYS A 134 0.09 -14.12 5.71
C LYS A 134 0.97 -14.14 4.47
N TYR A 135 1.85 -13.15 4.34
CA TYR A 135 2.89 -13.06 3.33
C TYR A 135 3.74 -14.34 3.32
N ARG A 136 4.29 -14.72 4.49
CA ARG A 136 5.09 -15.95 4.62
C ARG A 136 4.31 -17.20 4.23
N GLN A 137 3.06 -17.31 4.70
CA GLN A 137 2.19 -18.44 4.38
C GLN A 137 1.89 -18.52 2.87
N ALA A 138 1.53 -17.40 2.25
CA ALA A 138 1.20 -17.32 0.83
C ALA A 138 2.41 -17.63 -0.05
N THR A 139 3.61 -17.16 0.33
CA THR A 139 4.85 -17.42 -0.40
C THR A 139 5.21 -18.91 -0.40
N ILE A 140 5.14 -19.59 0.75
CA ILE A 140 5.41 -21.03 0.81
C ILE A 140 4.37 -21.82 0.02
N LYS A 141 3.10 -21.44 0.13
CA LYS A 141 2.01 -22.07 -0.64
C LYS A 141 2.19 -21.89 -2.14
N LEU A 142 2.59 -20.70 -2.59
CA LEU A 142 2.89 -20.43 -4.00
C LEU A 142 3.97 -21.36 -4.54
N LEU A 143 5.09 -21.49 -3.82
CA LEU A 143 6.22 -22.33 -4.23
C LEU A 143 5.88 -23.83 -4.24
N THR A 144 4.88 -24.24 -3.45
CA THR A 144 4.45 -25.65 -3.35
C THR A 144 3.40 -26.01 -4.42
N GLU A 145 2.43 -25.11 -4.64
CA GLU A 145 1.22 -25.41 -5.42
C GLU A 145 1.31 -24.99 -6.89
N VAL A 146 2.23 -24.08 -7.24
CA VAL A 146 2.35 -23.55 -8.61
C VAL A 146 3.65 -24.02 -9.27
N THR A 147 3.52 -24.80 -10.33
CA THR A 147 4.66 -25.37 -11.06
C THR A 147 5.16 -24.47 -12.21
N ASN A 148 4.32 -23.57 -12.70
CA ASN A 148 4.69 -22.67 -13.79
C ASN A 148 5.56 -21.53 -13.27
N MET A 149 6.86 -21.55 -13.59
CA MET A 149 7.83 -20.55 -13.12
C MET A 149 7.43 -19.11 -13.45
N LYS A 150 6.83 -18.84 -14.62
CA LYS A 150 6.40 -17.48 -14.99
C LYS A 150 5.29 -16.98 -14.09
N GLU A 151 4.34 -17.86 -13.74
CA GLU A 151 3.26 -17.53 -12.81
C GLU A 151 3.79 -17.38 -11.38
N VAL A 152 4.76 -18.23 -10.97
CA VAL A 152 5.44 -18.10 -9.67
C VAL A 152 6.11 -16.74 -9.54
N MET A 153 6.86 -16.29 -10.54
CA MET A 153 7.50 -14.97 -10.51
C MET A 153 6.45 -13.84 -10.36
N LEU A 154 5.41 -13.84 -11.20
CA LEU A 154 4.39 -12.79 -11.15
C LEU A 154 3.64 -12.75 -9.82
N ILE A 155 3.25 -13.91 -9.29
CA ILE A 155 2.49 -13.97 -8.03
C ILE A 155 3.40 -13.63 -6.84
N LYS A 156 4.67 -14.06 -6.86
CA LYS A 156 5.66 -13.70 -5.84
C LYS A 156 5.86 -12.19 -5.81
N ASP A 157 6.05 -11.56 -6.97
CA ASP A 157 6.23 -10.11 -7.08
C ASP A 157 4.99 -9.31 -6.62
N VAL A 158 3.80 -9.91 -6.67
CA VAL A 158 2.57 -9.34 -6.11
C VAL A 158 2.57 -9.47 -4.58
N ILE A 159 2.87 -10.66 -4.06
CA ILE A 159 2.88 -10.94 -2.62
C ILE A 159 3.95 -10.11 -1.90
N GLU A 160 5.17 -10.02 -2.45
CA GLU A 160 6.23 -9.16 -1.95
C GLU A 160 5.88 -7.68 -2.09
N GLY A 161 5.30 -7.27 -3.22
CA GLY A 161 4.87 -5.89 -3.39
C GLY A 161 3.86 -5.43 -2.33
N ILE A 162 2.95 -6.31 -1.89
CA ILE A 162 1.99 -5.99 -0.82
C ILE A 162 2.69 -5.86 0.54
N GLU A 163 3.66 -6.73 0.85
CA GLU A 163 4.41 -6.64 2.10
C GLU A 163 5.28 -5.38 2.13
N GLU A 164 6.00 -5.07 1.04
CA GLU A 164 6.78 -3.84 0.95
C GLU A 164 5.87 -2.59 1.06
N MET A 165 4.66 -2.63 0.49
CA MET A 165 3.68 -1.56 0.62
C MET A 165 3.21 -1.38 2.08
N ALA A 166 2.97 -2.48 2.80
CA ALA A 166 2.60 -2.44 4.22
C ALA A 166 3.71 -1.83 5.08
N ASP A 167 4.96 -2.21 4.81
CA ASP A 167 6.16 -1.64 5.40
C ASP A 167 6.27 -0.13 5.19
N LYS A 168 5.89 0.37 4.00
CA LYS A 168 5.81 1.81 3.72
C LYS A 168 4.67 2.47 4.48
N CYS A 169 3.53 1.80 4.61
CA CYS A 169 2.42 2.30 5.42
C CYS A 169 2.85 2.50 6.88
N GLN A 170 3.55 1.52 7.46
CA GLN A 170 4.05 1.64 8.82
C GLN A 170 5.07 2.78 8.98
N LYS A 171 5.97 2.97 8.01
CA LYS A 171 6.89 4.13 8.01
C LYS A 171 6.17 5.47 7.99
N VAL A 172 5.10 5.59 7.19
CA VAL A 172 4.26 6.81 7.18
C VAL A 172 3.57 7.02 8.53
N SER A 173 3.06 5.94 9.14
CA SER A 173 2.46 5.97 10.48
C SER A 173 3.45 6.52 11.52
N ASP A 174 4.66 5.98 11.56
CA ASP A 174 5.73 6.42 12.46
C ASP A 174 6.11 7.90 12.20
N SER A 175 6.22 8.30 10.94
CA SER A 175 6.50 9.68 10.57
C SER A 175 5.40 10.64 11.03
N PHE A 176 4.12 10.25 10.95
CA PHE A 176 3.01 11.04 11.50
C PHE A 176 3.12 11.23 13.01
N ILE A 177 3.48 10.19 13.76
CA ILE A 177 3.69 10.32 15.21
C ILE A 177 4.86 11.26 15.51
N LEU A 178 5.97 11.16 14.76
CA LEU A 178 7.08 12.09 14.91
C LEU A 178 6.70 13.53 14.60
N LEU A 179 5.83 13.77 13.61
CA LEU A 179 5.27 15.10 13.35
C LEU A 179 4.41 15.57 14.53
N ALA A 180 3.57 14.69 15.10
CA ALA A 180 2.73 14.98 16.26
C ALA A 180 3.53 15.44 17.48
N LEU A 181 4.66 14.78 17.74
CA LEU A 181 5.54 15.08 18.87
C LEU A 181 6.40 16.34 18.64
N SER A 182 6.49 16.80 17.39
CA SER A 182 7.25 18.00 17.00
C SER A 182 6.37 19.27 16.94
N LEU A 183 5.05 19.12 17.11
CA LEU A 183 4.06 20.20 17.17
C LEU A 183 3.87 20.70 18.61
#